data_AF-A0A2V8QMK6-F1
#
_entry.id   AF-A0A2V8QMK6-F1
#
_cell.length_a   1.000
_cell.length_b   1.000
_cell.length_c   1.000
_cell.angle_alpha   90.00
_cell.angle_beta   90.00
_cell.angle_gamma   90.00
#
_symmetry.space_group_name_H-M   'P 1'
#
loop_
_entity.id
_entity.type
_entity.pdbx_description
1 polymer ?
#
loop_
_entity_poly.entity_id
_entity_poly.type
_entity_poly.pdbx_seq_one_letter_code
_entity_poly.pdbx_strand_id
1 'polypeptide(L)'
;MQLLFLSAPTEPGSAAFPRVLVVAERDSRLDIIESYAATEEAAYFTDAVVEVFVGAGARVTHYKVQDESGRAFHVASTRAELARDSSYDLTTVTLGARLSRHNIEVKLDSEGAACRVDGLYIVGDGQHTDTHSLIDHQRPNCTSRQNYKGIPTVASSSTRARTERTPSRATRISCSLRRRAWTPSRSLRFSTTT
;
A
#
# COMPACT_ATOMS: atom_id res chain seq x y z
N MET A 1 -4.09 -16.77 3.59
CA MET A 1 -2.69 -17.07 3.23
C MET A 1 -1.79 -16.03 3.88
N GLN A 2 -0.66 -16.43 4.46
CA GLN A 2 0.29 -15.52 5.09
C GLN A 2 1.66 -15.61 4.41
N LEU A 3 2.24 -14.45 4.12
CA LEU A 3 3.56 -14.24 3.56
C LEU A 3 4.37 -13.47 4.60
N LEU A 4 5.36 -14.13 5.19
CA LEU A 4 6.26 -13.51 6.17
C LEU A 4 7.65 -13.33 5.55
N PHE A 5 8.08 -12.09 5.44
CA PHE A 5 9.43 -11.69 5.07
C PHE A 5 10.17 -11.28 6.34
N LEU A 6 11.12 -12.11 6.75
CA LEU A 6 11.92 -11.88 7.95
C LEU A 6 13.33 -11.44 7.57
N SER A 7 13.70 -10.22 7.97
CA SER A 7 15.04 -9.68 7.80
C SER A 7 15.89 -10.00 9.03
N ALA A 8 16.92 -10.83 8.83
CA ALA A 8 17.90 -11.21 9.84
C ALA A 8 19.33 -10.96 9.30
N PRO A 9 19.75 -9.69 9.17
CA PRO A 9 21.06 -9.36 8.61
C PRO A 9 22.16 -9.80 9.57
N THR A 10 23.09 -10.62 9.09
CA THR A 10 24.30 -11.01 9.82
C THR A 10 25.46 -10.04 9.60
N GLU A 11 25.40 -9.24 8.53
CA GLU A 11 26.41 -8.25 8.16
C GLU A 11 25.76 -6.93 7.72
N PRO A 12 26.45 -5.78 7.86
CA PRO A 12 25.96 -4.50 7.38
C PRO A 12 25.73 -4.50 5.87
N GLY A 13 24.67 -3.83 5.40
CA GLY A 13 24.43 -3.63 3.97
C GLY A 13 23.70 -4.78 3.28
N SER A 14 23.05 -5.67 4.02
CA SER A 14 22.16 -6.69 3.45
C SER A 14 21.00 -6.07 2.67
N ALA A 15 20.64 -6.69 1.56
CA ALA A 15 19.53 -6.28 0.70
C ALA A 15 18.68 -7.48 0.25
N ALA A 16 17.36 -7.32 0.24
CA ALA A 16 16.41 -8.33 -0.20
C ALA A 16 15.43 -7.77 -1.25
N PHE A 17 15.11 -8.58 -2.25
CA PHE A 17 14.25 -8.19 -3.38
C PHE A 17 13.10 -9.18 -3.60
N PRO A 18 12.19 -9.37 -2.60
CA PRO A 18 11.13 -10.36 -2.72
C PRO A 18 10.12 -9.99 -3.81
N ARG A 19 9.70 -10.99 -4.59
CA ARG A 19 8.66 -10.84 -5.63
C ARG A 19 7.59 -11.89 -5.46
N VAL A 20 6.33 -11.47 -5.45
CA VAL A 20 5.17 -12.35 -5.30
C VAL A 20 4.18 -12.06 -6.42
N LEU A 21 3.75 -13.13 -7.08
CA LEU A 21 2.64 -13.12 -8.03
C LEU A 21 1.46 -13.85 -7.41
N VAL A 22 0.30 -13.20 -7.38
CA VAL A 22 -0.96 -13.78 -6.92
C VAL A 22 -1.95 -13.75 -8.07
N VAL A 23 -2.53 -14.91 -8.37
CA VAL A 23 -3.58 -15.05 -9.38
C VAL A 23 -4.82 -15.60 -8.69
N ALA A 24 -5.84 -14.75 -8.56
CA ALA A 24 -7.16 -15.14 -8.08
C ALA A 24 -8.05 -15.43 -9.28
N GLU A 25 -8.35 -16.70 -9.51
CA GLU A 25 -9.18 -17.15 -10.62
C GLU A 25 -10.63 -16.67 -10.50
N ARG A 26 -11.40 -16.84 -11.57
CA ARG A 26 -12.82 -16.45 -11.62
C ARG A 26 -13.60 -16.92 -10.39
N ASP A 27 -14.42 -16.02 -9.84
CA ASP A 27 -15.31 -16.23 -8.69
C ASP A 27 -14.61 -16.74 -7.41
N SER A 28 -13.27 -16.69 -7.37
CA SER A 28 -12.50 -17.11 -6.21
C SER A 28 -12.48 -16.06 -5.11
N ARG A 29 -12.11 -16.50 -3.90
CA ARG A 29 -11.92 -15.60 -2.76
C ARG A 29 -10.60 -15.91 -2.06
N LEU A 30 -9.80 -14.88 -1.79
CA LEU A 30 -8.49 -15.01 -1.16
C LEU A 30 -8.24 -13.87 -0.16
N ASP A 31 -7.83 -14.24 1.05
CA ASP A 31 -7.34 -13.30 2.05
C ASP A 31 -5.81 -13.48 2.20
N ILE A 32 -5.06 -12.40 2.06
CA ILE A 32 -3.58 -12.35 2.04
C ILE A 32 -3.12 -11.46 3.20
N ILE A 33 -2.14 -11.96 3.96
CA ILE A 33 -1.41 -11.18 4.95
C ILE A 33 0.05 -11.15 4.52
N GLU A 34 0.51 -10.01 4.06
CA GLU A 34 1.90 -9.69 3.74
C GLU A 34 2.53 -9.01 4.97
N SER A 35 3.56 -9.62 5.54
CA SER A 35 4.22 -9.13 6.76
C SER A 35 5.72 -9.00 6.55
N TYR A 36 6.26 -7.83 6.90
CA TYR A 36 7.70 -7.58 6.98
C TYR A 36 8.08 -7.36 8.43
N ALA A 37 9.06 -8.13 8.89
CA ALA A 37 9.57 -8.06 10.25
C ALA A 37 11.11 -8.14 10.27
N ALA A 38 11.71 -7.60 11.31
CA ALA A 38 13.14 -7.74 11.59
C ALA A 38 13.36 -8.58 12.85
N THR A 39 14.42 -9.38 12.89
CA THR A 39 14.84 -10.04 14.14
C THR A 39 15.59 -9.09 15.06
N GLU A 40 16.24 -8.07 14.50
CA GLU A 40 17.11 -7.14 15.21
C GLU A 40 17.02 -5.72 14.62
N GLU A 41 17.40 -4.73 15.43
CA GLU A 41 17.49 -3.33 15.01
C GLU A 41 18.77 -3.10 14.19
N ALA A 42 18.68 -3.39 12.90
CA ALA A 42 19.80 -3.31 11.97
C ALA A 42 19.45 -2.49 10.72
N ALA A 43 20.47 -1.98 10.04
CA ALA A 43 20.31 -1.31 8.75
C ALA A 43 20.40 -2.33 7.61
N TYR A 44 19.35 -2.40 6.80
CA TYR A 44 19.25 -3.25 5.62
C TYR A 44 18.26 -2.62 4.63
N PHE A 45 18.24 -3.15 3.41
CA PHE A 45 17.37 -2.68 2.35
C PHE A 45 16.40 -3.76 1.89
N THR A 46 15.12 -3.44 1.77
CA THR A 46 14.09 -4.32 1.22
C THR A 46 13.42 -3.61 0.04
N ASP A 47 13.43 -4.22 -1.14
CA ASP A 47 12.66 -3.77 -2.31
C ASP A 47 11.68 -4.86 -2.74
N ALA A 48 10.44 -4.73 -2.27
CA ALA A 48 9.41 -5.73 -2.43
C ALA A 48 8.46 -5.43 -3.58
N VAL A 49 8.08 -6.46 -4.34
CA VAL A 49 7.08 -6.36 -5.40
C VAL A 49 5.99 -7.41 -5.22
N VAL A 50 4.73 -6.97 -5.19
CA VAL A 50 3.56 -7.85 -5.20
C VAL A 50 2.66 -7.50 -6.37
N GLU A 51 2.37 -8.49 -7.20
CA GLU A 51 1.50 -8.37 -8.38
C GLU A 51 0.28 -9.27 -8.17
N VAL A 52 -0.92 -8.69 -8.26
CA VAL A 52 -2.19 -9.36 -7.97
C VAL A 52 -3.12 -9.27 -9.18
N PHE A 53 -3.42 -10.41 -9.77
CA PHE A 53 -4.44 -10.53 -10.82
C PHE A 53 -5.74 -11.02 -10.21
N VAL A 54 -6.79 -10.21 -10.29
CA VAL A 54 -8.11 -10.53 -9.74
C VAL A 54 -9.05 -10.83 -10.89
N GLY A 55 -9.35 -12.12 -11.07
CA GLY A 55 -10.25 -12.65 -12.10
C GLY A 55 -11.69 -12.18 -11.94
N ALA A 56 -12.51 -12.45 -12.96
CA ALA A 56 -13.90 -11.98 -12.98
C ALA A 56 -14.68 -12.50 -11.76
N GLY A 57 -15.42 -11.62 -11.08
CA GLY A 57 -16.17 -11.97 -9.86
C GLY A 57 -15.32 -12.32 -8.64
N ALA A 58 -13.98 -12.34 -8.77
CA ALA A 58 -13.09 -12.74 -7.69
C ALA A 58 -12.93 -11.62 -6.65
N ARG A 59 -12.65 -12.03 -5.41
CA ARG A 59 -12.50 -11.12 -4.27
C ARG A 59 -11.19 -11.37 -3.55
N VAL A 60 -10.33 -10.35 -3.49
CA VAL A 60 -9.06 -10.43 -2.79
C VAL A 60 -9.00 -9.37 -1.70
N THR A 61 -8.74 -9.81 -0.47
CA THR A 61 -8.43 -8.92 0.64
C THR A 61 -6.96 -9.06 0.98
N HIS A 62 -6.24 -7.95 0.98
CA HIS A 62 -4.80 -7.90 1.16
C HIS A 62 -4.43 -6.96 2.32
N TYR A 63 -3.80 -7.53 3.34
CA TYR A 63 -3.26 -6.81 4.47
C TYR A 63 -1.74 -6.76 4.36
N LYS A 64 -1.17 -5.56 4.25
CA LYS A 64 0.28 -5.35 4.32
C LYS A 64 0.63 -4.79 5.69
N VAL A 65 1.47 -5.47 6.44
CA VAL A 65 2.02 -5.01 7.73
C VAL A 65 3.52 -4.88 7.60
N GLN A 66 4.02 -3.67 7.78
CA GLN A 66 5.45 -3.38 7.79
C GLN A 66 5.86 -2.96 9.20
N ASP A 67 6.50 -3.88 9.91
CA ASP A 67 7.02 -3.72 11.26
C ASP A 67 8.52 -4.10 11.28
N GLU A 68 9.30 -3.30 10.58
CA GLU A 68 10.74 -3.50 10.40
C GLU A 68 11.55 -2.59 11.32
N SER A 69 12.83 -2.93 11.48
CA SER A 69 13.82 -2.11 12.18
C SER A 69 13.68 -0.62 11.85
N GLY A 70 13.79 0.24 12.86
CA GLY A 70 13.78 1.70 12.69
C GLY A 70 14.95 2.23 11.84
N ARG A 71 15.96 1.41 11.58
CA ARG A 71 17.11 1.68 10.70
C ARG A 71 16.99 1.09 9.30
N ALA A 72 15.92 0.35 9.01
CA ALA A 72 15.71 -0.28 7.70
C ALA A 72 15.33 0.75 6.61
N PHE A 73 15.57 0.38 5.36
CA PHE A 73 15.08 1.08 4.18
C PHE A 73 14.14 0.15 3.43
N HIS A 74 12.86 0.52 3.34
CA HIS A 74 11.83 -0.28 2.73
C HIS A 74 11.23 0.43 1.52
N VAL A 75 11.32 -0.19 0.35
CA VAL A 75 10.61 0.21 -0.85
C VAL A 75 9.69 -0.94 -1.23
N ALA A 76 8.43 -0.64 -1.49
CA ALA A 76 7.45 -1.63 -1.91
C ALA A 76 6.65 -1.12 -3.10
N SER A 77 6.34 -2.03 -4.01
CA SER A 77 5.44 -1.81 -5.13
C SER A 77 4.34 -2.87 -5.12
N THR A 78 3.09 -2.46 -5.01
CA THR A 78 1.92 -3.34 -5.12
C THR A 78 1.14 -2.97 -6.36
N ARG A 79 1.01 -3.91 -7.29
CA ARG A 79 0.19 -3.77 -8.50
C ARG A 79 -1.00 -4.71 -8.44
N ALA A 80 -2.19 -4.20 -8.74
CA ALA A 80 -3.39 -5.02 -8.83
C ALA A 80 -4.15 -4.73 -10.13
N GLU A 81 -4.51 -5.78 -10.85
CA GLU A 81 -5.36 -5.71 -12.04
C GLU A 81 -6.69 -6.42 -11.79
N LEU A 82 -7.78 -5.68 -11.97
CA LEU A 82 -9.13 -6.14 -11.66
C LEU A 82 -9.95 -6.37 -12.92
N ALA A 83 -10.40 -7.61 -13.08
CA ALA A 83 -11.35 -8.00 -14.11
C ALA A 83 -12.80 -7.67 -13.71
N ARG A 84 -13.75 -8.08 -14.56
CA ARG A 84 -15.16 -7.68 -14.46
C ARG A 84 -15.77 -8.10 -13.12
N ASP A 85 -16.53 -7.19 -12.50
CA ASP A 85 -17.28 -7.44 -11.26
C ASP A 85 -16.40 -7.99 -10.11
N SER A 86 -15.09 -7.71 -10.15
CA SER A 86 -14.12 -8.15 -9.15
C SER A 86 -13.89 -7.10 -8.06
N SER A 87 -13.38 -7.53 -6.89
CA SER A 87 -13.06 -6.62 -5.79
C SER A 87 -11.68 -6.84 -5.19
N TYR A 88 -10.95 -5.74 -4.95
CA TYR A 88 -9.65 -5.75 -4.29
C TYR A 88 -9.61 -4.76 -3.12
N ASP A 89 -9.39 -5.28 -1.92
CA ASP A 89 -9.30 -4.50 -0.69
C ASP A 89 -7.88 -4.57 -0.13
N LEU A 90 -7.11 -3.49 -0.27
CA LEU A 90 -5.77 -3.35 0.31
C LEU A 90 -5.83 -2.49 1.57
N THR A 91 -5.32 -3.01 2.68
CA THR A 91 -5.07 -2.25 3.91
C THR A 91 -3.59 -2.32 4.26
N THR A 92 -2.93 -1.17 4.31
CA THR A 92 -1.49 -1.08 4.66
C THR A 92 -1.30 -0.51 6.06
N VAL A 93 -0.48 -1.15 6.88
CA VAL A 93 -0.06 -0.69 8.21
C VAL A 93 1.45 -0.53 8.21
N THR A 94 1.93 0.69 8.43
CA THR A 94 3.36 1.04 8.43
C THR A 94 3.78 1.52 9.82
N LEU A 95 4.67 0.77 10.48
CA LEU A 95 5.10 1.02 11.86
C LEU A 95 6.61 1.23 12.02
N GLY A 96 7.41 0.88 11.01
CA GLY A 96 8.88 0.86 11.10
C GLY A 96 9.61 1.48 9.89
N ALA A 97 10.90 1.17 9.79
CA ALA A 97 11.87 1.70 8.81
C ALA A 97 12.25 3.17 8.99
N ARG A 98 13.52 3.48 8.70
CA ARG A 98 14.03 4.86 8.60
C ARG A 98 13.42 5.58 7.41
N LEU A 99 13.29 4.85 6.31
CA LEU A 99 12.62 5.26 5.10
C LEU A 99 11.69 4.14 4.66
N SER A 100 10.39 4.42 4.58
CA SER A 100 9.39 3.54 3.98
C SER A 100 8.80 4.23 2.78
N ARG A 101 8.79 3.59 1.62
CA ARG A 101 8.08 4.05 0.43
C ARG A 101 7.20 2.92 -0.10
N HIS A 102 5.91 3.18 -0.25
CA HIS A 102 4.98 2.23 -0.84
C HIS A 102 4.29 2.84 -2.05
N ASN A 103 4.55 2.27 -3.22
CA ASN A 103 3.87 2.61 -4.46
C ASN A 103 2.76 1.58 -4.69
N ILE A 104 1.52 2.04 -4.78
CA ILE A 104 0.33 1.23 -5.02
C ILE A 104 -0.22 1.62 -6.39
N GLU A 105 -0.45 0.64 -7.24
CA GLU A 105 -1.07 0.83 -8.55
C GLU A 105 -2.22 -0.16 -8.71
N VAL A 106 -3.44 0.35 -8.90
CA VAL A 106 -4.64 -0.47 -9.09
C VAL A 106 -5.28 -0.10 -10.42
N LYS A 107 -5.36 -1.08 -11.32
CA LYS A 107 -5.99 -0.94 -12.63
C LYS A 107 -7.35 -1.63 -12.61
N LEU A 108 -8.40 -0.84 -12.85
CA LEU A 108 -9.77 -1.32 -13.00
C LEU A 108 -10.02 -1.52 -14.51
N ASP A 109 -9.61 -2.68 -15.02
CA ASP A 109 -9.55 -2.97 -16.46
C ASP A 109 -10.89 -3.43 -17.05
N SER A 110 -11.90 -3.61 -16.21
CA SER A 110 -13.21 -4.14 -16.59
C SER A 110 -14.34 -3.46 -15.83
N GLU A 111 -15.53 -3.50 -16.41
CA GLU A 111 -16.74 -2.92 -15.83
C GLU A 111 -17.10 -3.57 -14.48
N GLY A 112 -17.65 -2.78 -13.56
CA GLY A 112 -18.11 -3.26 -12.26
C GLY A 112 -17.00 -3.56 -11.24
N ALA A 113 -15.73 -3.34 -11.61
CA ALA A 113 -14.61 -3.54 -10.70
C ALA A 113 -14.64 -2.53 -9.52
N ALA A 114 -14.30 -3.03 -8.34
CA ALA A 114 -14.28 -2.25 -7.11
C ALA A 114 -12.95 -2.36 -6.39
N CYS A 115 -12.41 -1.24 -5.90
CA CYS A 115 -11.22 -1.28 -5.05
C CYS A 115 -11.33 -0.41 -3.80
N ARG A 116 -10.66 -0.87 -2.74
CA ARG A 116 -10.46 -0.13 -1.51
C ARG A 116 -8.99 -0.13 -1.19
N VAL A 117 -8.42 1.06 -1.01
CA VAL A 117 -6.99 1.23 -0.70
C VAL A 117 -6.90 2.08 0.56
N ASP A 118 -6.67 1.44 1.69
CA ASP A 118 -6.50 2.13 2.95
C ASP A 118 -5.10 2.01 3.49
N GLY A 119 -4.79 2.90 4.41
CA GLY A 119 -3.66 2.65 5.26
C GLY A 119 -3.63 3.44 6.55
N LEU A 120 -2.78 2.95 7.44
CA LEU A 120 -2.41 3.54 8.70
C LEU A 120 -0.88 3.62 8.73
N TYR A 121 -0.34 4.78 9.12
CA TYR A 121 1.06 4.83 9.55
C TYR A 121 1.15 5.36 10.98
N ILE A 122 2.19 4.92 11.65
CA ILE A 122 2.71 5.52 12.88
C ILE A 122 4.21 5.73 12.62
N VAL A 123 4.68 6.98 12.70
CA VAL A 123 6.08 7.33 12.44
C VAL A 123 6.60 8.31 13.47
N GLY A 124 7.84 8.13 13.91
CA GLY A 124 8.53 8.96 14.91
C GLY A 124 10.04 9.03 14.64
N ASP A 125 10.80 9.69 15.51
CA ASP A 125 12.26 9.52 15.64
C ASP A 125 13.09 9.62 14.34
N GLY A 126 12.76 10.59 13.47
CA GLY A 126 13.49 10.80 12.22
C GLY A 126 13.09 9.86 11.08
N GLN A 127 12.02 9.07 11.24
CA GLN A 127 11.47 8.23 10.18
C GLN A 127 10.76 9.05 9.10
N HIS A 128 10.86 8.58 7.86
CA HIS A 128 10.13 9.08 6.71
C HIS A 128 9.26 7.98 6.12
N THR A 129 7.95 8.23 6.00
CA THR A 129 7.03 7.34 5.29
C THR A 129 6.41 8.05 4.10
N ASP A 130 6.53 7.44 2.93
CA ASP A 130 5.90 7.88 1.70
C ASP A 130 4.93 6.80 1.22
N THR A 131 3.70 7.20 0.93
CA THR A 131 2.74 6.30 0.29
C THR A 131 2.13 6.98 -0.92
N HIS A 132 2.41 6.41 -2.08
CA HIS A 132 1.89 6.86 -3.36
C HIS A 132 0.87 5.84 -3.87
N SER A 133 -0.32 6.30 -4.25
CA SER A 133 -1.38 5.45 -4.79
C SER A 133 -1.87 5.97 -6.14
N LEU A 134 -1.85 5.12 -7.15
CA LEU A 134 -2.43 5.36 -8.47
C LEU A 134 -3.61 4.41 -8.65
N ILE A 135 -4.81 4.95 -8.86
CA ILE A 135 -6.00 4.15 -9.20
C ILE A 135 -6.45 4.57 -10.59
N ASP A 136 -6.34 3.65 -11.55
CA ASP A 136 -6.69 3.85 -12.95
C ASP A 136 -8.04 3.20 -13.28
N HIS A 137 -9.06 4.02 -13.46
CA HIS A 137 -10.40 3.61 -13.89
C HIS A 137 -10.40 3.53 -15.42
N GLN A 138 -10.13 2.37 -16.01
CA GLN A 138 -10.09 2.23 -17.46
C GLN A 138 -11.46 1.95 -18.08
N ARG A 139 -12.44 1.51 -17.27
CA ARG A 139 -13.79 1.15 -17.69
C ARG A 139 -14.86 1.86 -16.85
N PRO A 140 -16.09 2.04 -17.38
CA PRO A 140 -17.19 2.65 -16.64
C PRO A 140 -17.66 1.77 -15.49
N ASN A 141 -18.54 2.33 -14.62
CA ASN A 141 -19.19 1.63 -13.51
C ASN A 141 -18.21 1.01 -12.50
N CYS A 142 -16.99 1.54 -12.43
CA CYS A 142 -16.00 1.16 -11.44
C CYS A 142 -16.14 2.02 -10.17
N THR A 143 -15.78 1.44 -9.02
CA THR A 143 -15.83 2.14 -7.73
C THR A 143 -14.49 2.07 -7.03
N SER A 144 -14.07 3.19 -6.43
CA SER A 144 -12.84 3.21 -5.63
C SER A 144 -13.02 3.99 -4.35
N ARG A 145 -12.41 3.50 -3.26
CA ARG A 145 -12.38 4.18 -1.97
C ARG A 145 -10.98 4.20 -1.41
N GLN A 146 -10.59 5.33 -0.84
CA GLN A 146 -9.30 5.47 -0.20
C GLN A 146 -9.42 6.19 1.14
N ASN A 147 -8.93 5.54 2.20
CA ASN A 147 -8.88 6.09 3.54
C ASN A 147 -7.49 5.91 4.14
N TYR A 148 -6.76 7.01 4.30
CA TYR A 148 -5.40 6.98 4.85
C TYR A 148 -5.34 7.81 6.13
N LYS A 149 -4.98 7.15 7.23
CA LYS A 149 -4.87 7.73 8.58
C LYS A 149 -3.43 7.72 9.07
N GLY A 150 -3.03 8.73 9.81
CA GLY A 150 -1.64 8.88 10.23
C GLY A 150 -1.53 9.39 11.65
N ILE A 151 -0.56 8.85 12.40
CA ILE A 151 -0.19 9.32 13.74
C ILE A 151 1.32 9.63 13.73
N PRO A 152 1.72 10.82 13.27
CA PRO A 152 3.11 11.26 13.33
C PRO A 152 3.49 11.77 14.73
N THR A 153 4.68 11.39 15.19
CA THR A 153 5.34 11.84 16.42
C THR A 153 6.51 12.78 16.08
N VAL A 154 7.16 13.38 17.09
CA VAL A 154 8.21 14.40 16.90
C VAL A 154 9.29 13.98 15.90
N ALA A 155 9.79 14.95 15.13
CA ALA A 155 10.86 14.78 14.14
C ALA A 155 10.58 13.74 13.03
N SER A 156 9.32 13.36 12.79
CA SER A 156 8.93 12.52 11.65
C SER A 156 8.50 13.35 10.45
N SER A 157 8.56 12.75 9.26
CA SER A 157 7.97 13.31 8.06
C SER A 157 7.15 12.25 7.32
N SER A 158 6.05 12.69 6.71
CA SER A 158 5.24 11.80 5.90
C SER A 158 4.80 12.51 4.63
N THR A 159 4.92 11.82 3.50
CA THR A 159 4.41 12.26 2.21
C THR A 159 3.36 11.27 1.74
N ARG A 160 2.27 11.80 1.19
CA ARG A 160 1.16 10.97 0.71
C ARG A 160 0.57 11.57 -0.54
N ALA A 161 0.76 10.89 -1.65
CA ALA A 161 0.23 11.29 -2.95
C ALA A 161 -0.82 10.29 -3.45
N ARG A 162 -1.87 10.81 -4.06
CA ARG A 162 -2.88 10.02 -4.74
C ARG A 162 -3.05 10.58 -6.14
N THR A 163 -2.92 9.72 -7.13
CA THR A 163 -3.27 10.02 -8.52
C THR A 163 -4.45 9.15 -8.90
N GLU A 164 -5.47 9.75 -9.48
CA GLU A 164 -6.57 9.04 -10.10
C GLU A 164 -6.59 9.35 -11.59
N ARG A 165 -6.74 8.30 -12.41
CA ARG A 165 -6.94 8.44 -13.84
C ARG A 165 -8.33 7.92 -14.17
N THR A 166 -9.06 8.70 -14.96
CA THR A 166 -10.40 8.36 -15.44
C THR A 166 -10.44 8.54 -16.96
N PRO A 167 -11.27 7.77 -17.69
CA PRO A 167 -11.39 7.91 -19.13
C PRO A 167 -12.21 9.17 -19.46
N SER A 168 -11.96 9.78 -20.61
CA SER A 168 -12.66 10.98 -21.08
C SER A 168 -14.18 10.83 -21.30
N ARG A 169 -14.72 9.60 -21.20
CA ARG A 169 -16.14 9.25 -21.46
C ARG A 169 -16.75 8.29 -20.42
N ALA A 170 -16.39 8.38 -19.14
CA ALA A 170 -16.99 7.50 -18.11
C ALA A 170 -18.33 8.02 -17.56
N THR A 171 -19.39 7.21 -17.65
CA THR A 171 -20.77 7.61 -17.32
C THR A 171 -21.18 7.38 -15.85
N ARG A 172 -20.33 6.82 -14.98
CA ARG A 172 -20.55 6.71 -13.52
C ARG A 172 -19.29 6.14 -12.83
N ILE A 173 -18.46 7.00 -12.27
CA ILE A 173 -17.33 6.63 -11.40
C ILE A 173 -17.63 7.20 -10.01
N SER A 174 -17.62 6.35 -8.99
CA SER A 174 -17.73 6.81 -7.60
C SER A 174 -16.37 6.72 -6.93
N CYS A 175 -15.88 7.87 -6.47
CA CYS A 175 -14.65 7.99 -5.73
C CYS A 175 -14.90 8.70 -4.40
N SER A 176 -14.33 8.17 -3.32
CA SER A 176 -14.26 8.90 -2.05
C SER A 176 -12.87 8.83 -1.46
N LEU A 177 -12.40 9.98 -0.99
CA LEU A 177 -11.14 10.15 -0.30
C LEU A 177 -11.42 10.69 1.09
N ARG A 178 -10.88 10.01 2.11
CA ARG A 178 -10.85 10.56 3.48
C ARG A 178 -9.41 10.55 3.99
N ARG A 179 -8.99 11.70 4.51
CA ARG A 179 -7.67 11.92 5.11
C ARG A 179 -7.86 12.44 6.53
N ARG A 180 -7.18 11.83 7.50
CA ARG A 180 -7.04 12.37 8.85
C ARG A 180 -5.66 12.04 9.39
N ALA A 181 -4.89 13.07 9.71
CA ALA A 181 -3.71 12.95 10.55
C ALA A 181 -4.09 13.41 11.96
N TRP A 182 -3.67 12.65 12.98
CA TRP A 182 -3.84 13.04 14.36
C TRP A 182 -2.47 13.39 14.94
N THR A 183 -2.30 14.66 15.32
CA THR A 183 -1.02 15.19 15.81
C THR A 183 -1.12 15.50 17.30
N PRO A 184 -0.30 14.89 18.16
CA PRO A 184 -0.25 15.24 19.58
C PRO A 184 0.56 16.53 19.89
N SER A 185 1.32 17.11 18.94
CA SER A 185 2.11 18.35 19.18
C SER A 185 2.39 19.19 17.90
N ARG A 186 2.86 20.45 18.09
CA ARG A 186 2.76 21.60 17.16
C ARG A 186 3.83 21.74 16.04
N SER A 187 4.82 20.85 15.88
CA SER A 187 6.02 21.12 15.06
C SER A 187 6.22 20.27 13.78
N LEU A 188 5.17 19.67 13.22
CA LEU A 188 5.27 18.71 12.11
C LEU A 188 5.07 19.34 10.72
N ARG A 189 5.83 18.89 9.72
CA ARG A 189 5.68 19.28 8.31
C ARG A 189 4.92 18.21 7.53
N PHE A 190 3.81 18.61 6.92
CA PHE A 190 3.01 17.78 6.02
C PHE A 190 3.10 18.39 4.62
N SER A 191 3.61 17.65 3.63
CA SER A 191 3.54 18.06 2.23
C SER A 191 2.43 17.26 1.55
N THR A 192 1.44 17.99 1.01
CA THR A 192 0.42 17.43 0.12
C THR A 192 0.76 17.90 -1.28
N THR A 193 1.08 16.98 -2.18
CA THR A 193 1.16 17.29 -3.61
C THR A 193 -0.12 16.77 -4.26
N THR A 194 -0.87 17.69 -4.86
CA THR A 194 -2.12 17.45 -5.61
C THR A 194 -1.80 16.92 -7.00
#